data_AF-A0A7W1I574-F1
#
_entry.id   AF-A0A7W1I574-F1
#
_cell.length_a   1.000
_cell.length_b   1.000
_cell.length_c   1.000
_cell.angle_alpha   90.00
_cell.angle_beta   90.00
_cell.angle_gamma   90.00
#
_symmetry.space_group_name_H-M   'P 1'
#
loop_
_entity.id
_entity.type
_entity.pdbx_description
1 polymer ?
#
loop_
_entity_poly.entity_id
_entity_poly.type
_entity_poly.pdbx_seq_one_letter_code
_entity_poly.pdbx_strand_id
1 'polypeptide(L)'
;ALLIWPGVSRLIRGEVLARRSSDYVDAARVIGAPNSRIILRHIIPNVIPTMVVWISLAIPGLILTEATLSFLGFGVQIPTPSWGNMLDGATDYYAKSWTNVFIPGFMIWITVLAINLIGNGLRDALDPRLSE
;
A
#
# COMPACT_ATOMS: atom_id res chain seq x y z
N ALA A 1 4.67 -10.28 -3.33
CA ALA A 1 4.43 -10.35 -1.87
C ALA A 1 5.72 -10.45 -1.05
N LEU A 2 6.65 -11.38 -1.38
CA LEU A 2 7.87 -11.63 -0.59
C LEU A 2 8.86 -10.45 -0.50
N LEU A 3 8.91 -9.57 -1.51
CA LEU A 3 9.88 -8.46 -1.54
C LEU A 3 9.52 -7.26 -0.66
N ILE A 4 8.23 -7.09 -0.30
CA ILE A 4 7.74 -5.85 0.31
C ILE A 4 7.45 -6.04 1.81
N TRP A 5 7.12 -7.26 2.23
CA TRP A 5 6.85 -7.63 3.62
C TRP A 5 7.92 -7.19 4.63
N PRO A 6 9.24 -7.30 4.34
CA PRO A 6 10.28 -6.87 5.29
C PRO A 6 10.24 -5.37 5.57
N GLY A 7 9.96 -4.54 4.55
CA GLY A 7 9.86 -3.09 4.69
C GLY A 7 8.67 -2.69 5.56
N VAL A 8 7.50 -3.29 5.29
CA VAL A 8 6.26 -3.05 6.06
C VAL A 8 6.47 -3.43 7.52
N SER A 9 7.03 -4.62 7.76
CA SER A 9 7.26 -5.16 9.09
C SER A 9 8.23 -4.28 9.89
N ARG A 10 9.29 -3.78 9.25
CA ARG A 10 10.25 -2.88 9.89
C ARG A 10 9.61 -1.55 10.26
N LEU A 11 8.79 -0.98 9.39
CA LEU A 11 8.07 0.26 9.66
C LEU A 11 7.12 0.12 10.85
N ILE A 12 6.25 -0.89 10.83
CA ILE A 12 5.28 -1.15 11.91
C ILE A 12 6.02 -1.37 13.22
N ARG A 13 7.13 -2.13 13.20
CA ARG A 13 7.96 -2.33 14.40
C ARG A 13 8.53 -1.01 14.93
N GLY A 14 8.96 -0.11 14.05
CA GLY A 14 9.42 1.23 14.43
C GLY A 14 8.34 2.03 15.13
N GLU A 15 7.14 2.08 14.55
CA GLU A 15 6.00 2.81 15.13
C GLU A 15 5.57 2.20 16.48
N VAL A 16 5.53 0.87 16.59
CA VAL A 16 5.24 0.18 17.85
C VAL A 16 6.30 0.47 18.92
N LEU A 17 7.59 0.50 18.56
CA LEU A 17 8.67 0.84 19.49
C LEU A 17 8.56 2.29 19.98
N ALA A 18 8.23 3.23 19.10
CA ALA A 18 8.03 4.64 19.46
C ALA A 18 6.84 4.83 20.41
N ARG A 19 5.72 4.13 20.15
CA ARG A 19 4.53 4.17 21.01
C ARG A 19 4.74 3.44 22.34
N ARG A 20 5.63 2.43 22.39
CA ARG A 20 5.94 1.67 23.61
C ARG A 20 6.62 2.53 24.68
N SER A 21 7.42 3.53 24.29
CA SER A 21 8.14 4.44 25.20
C SER A 21 7.38 5.73 25.49
N SER A 22 6.06 5.75 25.32
CA SER A 22 5.24 6.94 25.54
C SER A 22 4.67 6.98 26.96
N ASP A 23 4.56 8.17 27.54
CA ASP A 23 4.12 8.39 28.93
C ASP A 23 2.77 7.75 29.26
N TYR A 24 1.83 7.69 28.30
CA TYR A 24 0.54 7.03 28.50
C TYR A 24 0.64 5.50 28.63
N VAL A 25 1.65 4.87 28.01
CA VAL A 25 1.92 3.44 28.15
C VAL A 25 2.52 3.15 29.52
N ASP A 26 3.43 4.01 29.99
CA ASP A 26 4.03 3.86 31.30
C ASP A 26 3.01 4.12 32.43
N ALA A 27 2.14 5.12 32.28
CA ALA A 27 1.01 5.34 33.19
C ALA A 27 0.06 4.13 33.24
N ALA A 28 -0.29 3.55 32.09
CA ALA A 28 -1.11 2.34 32.04
C ALA A 28 -0.44 1.14 32.74
N ARG A 29 0.89 1.04 32.66
CA ARG A 29 1.67 0.00 33.35
C ARG A 29 1.68 0.23 34.87
N VAL A 30 1.83 1.48 35.34
CA VAL A 30 1.78 1.84 36.77
C VAL A 30 0.42 1.51 37.40
N ILE A 31 -0.66 1.65 36.63
CA ILE A 31 -2.03 1.29 37.07
C ILE A 31 -2.27 -0.24 37.05
N GLY A 32 -1.28 -1.04 36.65
CA GLY A 32 -1.34 -2.50 36.65
C GLY A 32 -2.07 -3.11 35.45
N ALA A 33 -2.20 -2.38 34.33
CA ALA A 33 -2.82 -2.93 33.13
C ALA A 33 -1.95 -4.05 32.51
N PRO A 34 -2.53 -5.20 32.10
CA PRO A 34 -1.78 -6.26 31.45
C PRO A 34 -1.32 -5.83 30.05
N ASN A 35 -0.18 -6.37 29.60
CA ASN A 35 0.43 -6.04 28.31
C ASN A 35 -0.53 -6.21 27.11
N SER A 36 -1.41 -7.21 27.14
CA SER A 36 -2.42 -7.43 26.09
C SER A 36 -3.41 -6.27 25.97
N ARG A 37 -3.85 -5.70 27.10
CA ARG A 37 -4.73 -4.53 27.15
C ARG A 37 -4.02 -3.29 26.61
N ILE A 38 -2.75 -3.10 26.96
CA ILE A 38 -1.93 -2.00 26.47
C ILE A 38 -1.79 -2.09 24.95
N ILE A 39 -1.47 -3.27 24.42
CA ILE A 39 -1.30 -3.49 22.99
C ILE A 39 -2.61 -3.21 22.23
N LEU A 40 -3.71 -3.87 22.63
CA LEU A 40 -4.98 -3.80 21.89
C LEU A 40 -5.70 -2.47 22.02
N ARG A 41 -5.57 -1.78 23.16
CA ARG A 41 -6.34 -0.55 23.44
C ARG A 41 -5.53 0.74 23.31
N HIS A 42 -4.21 0.68 23.40
CA HIS A 42 -3.36 1.87 23.34
C HIS A 42 -2.37 1.84 22.19
N ILE A 43 -1.75 0.70 21.85
CA ILE A 43 -0.76 0.66 20.77
C ILE A 43 -1.44 0.51 19.41
N ILE A 44 -2.20 -0.56 19.20
CA ILE A 44 -2.82 -0.88 17.90
C ILE A 44 -3.67 0.28 17.36
N PRO A 45 -4.61 0.87 18.12
CA PRO A 45 -5.43 1.98 17.62
C PRO A 45 -4.62 3.21 17.21
N ASN A 46 -3.45 3.45 17.83
CA ASN A 46 -2.57 4.57 17.49
C ASN A 46 -1.69 4.30 16.27
N VAL A 47 -1.41 3.03 15.94
CA VAL A 47 -0.59 2.63 14.78
C VAL A 47 -1.43 2.47 13.51
N ILE A 48 -2.72 2.13 13.64
CA ILE A 48 -3.63 1.93 12.50
C ILE A 48 -3.67 3.12 11.52
N PRO A 49 -3.82 4.38 11.96
CA PRO A 49 -3.84 5.53 11.04
C PRO A 49 -2.57 5.62 10.18
N THR A 50 -1.40 5.50 10.81
CA THR A 50 -0.10 5.47 10.12
C THR A 50 -0.01 4.30 9.13
N MET A 51 -0.52 3.12 9.50
CA MET A 51 -0.55 1.97 8.61
C MET A 51 -1.45 2.19 7.41
N VAL A 52 -2.64 2.75 7.60
CA VAL A 52 -3.61 3.00 6.51
C VAL A 52 -3.00 3.97 5.48
N VAL A 53 -2.38 5.06 5.95
CA VAL A 53 -1.67 6.00 5.08
C VAL A 53 -0.58 5.28 4.31
N TRP A 54 0.27 4.51 4.99
CA TRP A 54 1.36 3.80 4.32
C TRP A 54 0.86 2.80 3.27
N ILE A 55 -0.18 2.03 3.58
CA ILE A 55 -0.79 1.08 2.65
C ILE A 55 -1.32 1.83 1.41
N SER A 56 -2.00 2.97 1.60
CA SER A 56 -2.54 3.74 0.49
C SER A 56 -1.46 4.20 -0.50
N LEU A 57 -0.27 4.54 0.00
CA LEU A 57 0.87 4.95 -0.82
C LEU A 57 1.63 3.76 -1.44
N ALA A 58 1.51 2.56 -0.84
CA ALA A 58 2.15 1.35 -1.33
C ALA A 58 1.37 0.66 -2.47
N ILE A 59 0.04 0.75 -2.47
CA ILE A 59 -0.83 0.11 -3.47
C ILE A 59 -0.45 0.47 -4.93
N PRO A 60 -0.17 1.73 -5.29
CA PRO A 60 0.25 2.08 -6.66
C PRO A 60 1.47 1.29 -7.13
N GLY A 61 2.47 1.12 -6.27
CA GLY A 61 3.67 0.33 -6.55
C GLY A 61 3.36 -1.17 -6.70
N LEU A 62 2.40 -1.69 -5.92
CA LEU A 62 1.94 -3.08 -6.05
C LEU A 62 1.25 -3.32 -7.40
N ILE A 63 0.41 -2.41 -7.85
CA ILE A 63 -0.27 -2.49 -9.15
C ILE A 63 0.75 -2.51 -10.29
N LEU A 64 1.73 -1.61 -10.27
CA LEU A 64 2.79 -1.59 -11.27
C LEU A 64 3.62 -2.87 -11.28
N THR A 65 3.93 -3.40 -10.09
CA THR A 65 4.67 -4.66 -9.95
C THR A 65 3.88 -5.84 -10.52
N GLU A 66 2.58 -5.93 -10.20
CA GLU A 66 1.69 -6.95 -10.73
C GLU A 66 1.55 -6.83 -12.26
N ALA A 67 1.31 -5.62 -12.77
CA ALA A 67 1.20 -5.39 -14.21
C ALA A 67 2.48 -5.75 -14.96
N THR A 68 3.65 -5.48 -14.36
CA THR A 68 4.96 -5.88 -14.91
C THR A 68 5.11 -7.40 -14.92
N LEU A 69 4.73 -8.09 -13.85
CA LEU A 69 4.78 -9.56 -13.79
C LEU A 69 3.81 -10.20 -14.78
N SER A 70 2.59 -9.67 -14.89
CA SER A 70 1.58 -10.07 -15.89
C SER A 70 2.10 -9.83 -17.32
N PHE A 71 2.73 -8.67 -17.59
CA PHE A 71 3.38 -8.40 -18.87
C PHE A 71 4.52 -9.38 -19.19
N LEU A 72 5.26 -9.83 -18.19
CA LEU A 72 6.33 -10.84 -18.36
C LEU A 72 5.80 -12.29 -18.40
N GLY A 73 4.48 -12.50 -18.37
CA GLY A 73 3.86 -13.84 -18.40
C GLY A 73 3.83 -14.60 -17.07
N PHE A 74 4.30 -13.99 -15.97
CA PHE A 74 4.31 -14.58 -14.62
C PHE A 74 3.11 -14.18 -13.76
N GLY A 75 2.21 -13.35 -14.29
CA GLY A 75 1.06 -12.83 -13.57
C GLY A 75 -0.20 -13.67 -13.75
N VAL A 76 -1.34 -12.98 -13.81
CA VAL A 76 -2.66 -13.60 -14.00
C VAL A 76 -2.62 -14.51 -15.23
N GLN A 77 -3.19 -15.71 -15.19
CA GLN A 77 -3.21 -16.59 -16.35
C GLN A 77 -4.44 -16.32 -17.22
N ILE A 78 -4.32 -16.50 -18.53
CA ILE A 78 -5.48 -16.56 -19.45
C ILE A 78 -6.40 -17.69 -18.93
N PRO A 79 -7.74 -17.54 -18.82
CA PRO A 79 -8.66 -16.65 -19.56
C PRO A 79 -9.04 -15.33 -18.87
N THR A 80 -8.57 -15.06 -17.65
CA THR A 80 -8.92 -13.82 -16.94
C THR A 80 -8.12 -12.64 -17.50
N PRO A 81 -8.76 -11.59 -18.03
CA PRO A 81 -8.05 -10.44 -18.60
C PRO A 81 -7.44 -9.58 -17.48
N SER A 82 -6.13 -9.38 -17.54
CA SER A 82 -5.41 -8.36 -16.77
C SER A 82 -4.81 -7.33 -17.73
N TRP A 83 -4.67 -6.07 -17.30
CA TRP A 83 -4.07 -5.04 -18.15
C TRP A 83 -2.61 -5.35 -18.50
N GLY A 84 -1.87 -6.06 -17.64
CA GLY A 84 -0.51 -6.53 -17.93
C GLY A 84 -0.47 -7.59 -19.04
N ASN A 85 -1.38 -8.58 -19.02
CA ASN A 85 -1.45 -9.59 -20.08
C ASN A 85 -1.96 -9.01 -21.41
N MET A 86 -2.84 -8.00 -21.34
CA MET A 86 -3.28 -7.28 -22.54
C MET A 86 -2.10 -6.56 -23.22
N LEU A 87 -1.15 -6.05 -22.44
CA LEU A 87 0.09 -5.46 -22.94
C LEU A 87 1.02 -6.52 -23.54
N ASP A 88 1.13 -7.70 -22.91
CA ASP A 88 1.94 -8.82 -23.43
C ASP A 88 1.43 -9.25 -24.82
N GLY A 89 0.15 -9.58 -24.93
CA GLY A 89 -0.46 -9.95 -26.22
C GLY A 89 -0.50 -8.81 -27.25
N ALA A 90 -0.35 -7.55 -26.85
CA ALA A 90 -0.26 -6.42 -27.77
C ALA A 90 1.12 -6.33 -28.45
N THR A 91 2.18 -6.94 -27.89
CA THR A 91 3.51 -6.98 -28.51
C THR A 91 3.56 -7.77 -29.82
N ASP A 92 2.62 -8.70 -30.04
CA ASP A 92 2.49 -9.44 -31.30
C ASP A 92 1.71 -8.65 -32.39
N TYR A 93 0.88 -7.69 -31.98
CA TYR A 93 -0.06 -6.97 -32.86
C TYR A 93 0.14 -5.46 -32.91
N TYR A 94 1.18 -4.91 -32.27
CA TYR A 94 1.41 -3.46 -32.17
C TYR A 94 1.49 -2.76 -33.52
N ALA A 95 2.07 -3.43 -34.53
CA ALA A 95 2.20 -2.91 -35.89
C ALA A 95 0.85 -2.77 -36.62
N LYS A 96 -0.21 -3.44 -36.12
CA LYS A 96 -1.54 -3.50 -36.74
C LYS A 96 -2.56 -2.64 -36.01
N SER A 97 -2.42 -2.45 -34.69
CA SER A 97 -3.33 -1.63 -33.88
C SER A 97 -2.60 -1.07 -32.66
N TRP A 98 -2.17 0.19 -32.74
CA TRP A 98 -1.57 0.93 -31.62
C TRP A 98 -2.49 1.01 -30.40
N THR A 99 -3.81 0.97 -30.62
CA THR A 99 -4.85 1.01 -29.59
C THR A 99 -4.74 -0.13 -28.58
N ASN A 100 -4.23 -1.29 -29.00
CA ASN A 100 -4.07 -2.47 -28.13
C ASN A 100 -3.02 -2.24 -27.03
N VAL A 101 -2.06 -1.35 -27.26
CA VAL A 101 -1.06 -0.94 -26.26
C VAL A 101 -1.58 0.25 -25.46
N PHE A 102 -2.19 1.22 -26.14
CA PHE A 102 -2.59 2.49 -25.54
C PHE A 102 -3.68 2.34 -24.46
N ILE A 103 -4.72 1.54 -24.72
CA ILE A 103 -5.84 1.38 -23.78
C ILE A 103 -5.38 0.80 -22.43
N PRO A 104 -4.77 -0.40 -22.36
CA PRO A 104 -4.36 -0.98 -21.07
C PRO A 104 -3.29 -0.13 -20.37
N GLY A 105 -2.37 0.50 -21.11
CA GLY A 105 -1.40 1.43 -20.54
C GLY A 105 -2.05 2.66 -19.91
N PHE A 106 -3.03 3.25 -20.58
CA PHE A 106 -3.77 4.41 -20.06
C PHE A 106 -4.63 4.04 -18.84
N MET A 107 -5.25 2.86 -18.83
CA MET A 107 -6.01 2.37 -17.67
C MET A 107 -5.12 2.17 -16.44
N ILE A 108 -3.94 1.56 -16.59
CA ILE A 108 -2.97 1.44 -15.50
C ILE A 108 -2.58 2.84 -15.00
N TRP A 109 -2.25 3.75 -15.91
CA TRP A 109 -1.83 5.10 -15.57
C TRP A 109 -2.90 5.85 -14.76
N ILE A 110 -4.15 5.88 -15.22
CA ILE A 110 -5.22 6.61 -14.54
C ILE A 110 -5.57 6.00 -13.18
N THR A 111 -5.54 4.65 -13.06
CA THR A 111 -5.77 3.97 -11.78
C THR A 111 -4.66 4.25 -10.78
N VAL A 112 -3.40 4.16 -11.20
CA VAL A 112 -2.24 4.49 -10.37
C VAL A 112 -2.31 5.94 -9.91
N LEU A 113 -2.63 6.86 -10.82
CA LEU A 113 -2.78 8.28 -10.52
C LEU A 113 -3.92 8.54 -9.52
N ALA A 114 -5.10 7.96 -9.75
CA ALA A 114 -6.26 8.11 -8.88
C ALA A 114 -5.96 7.61 -7.46
N ILE A 115 -5.38 6.43 -7.32
CA ILE A 115 -5.02 5.87 -6.01
C ILE A 115 -3.92 6.69 -5.34
N ASN A 116 -2.95 7.18 -6.11
CA ASN A 116 -1.89 8.04 -5.57
C ASN A 116 -2.46 9.36 -5.01
N LEU A 117 -3.36 10.01 -5.74
CA LEU A 117 -4.05 11.22 -5.28
C LEU A 117 -4.88 10.96 -4.02
N ILE A 118 -5.64 9.86 -3.98
CA ILE A 118 -6.42 9.47 -2.80
C ILE A 118 -5.50 9.21 -1.61
N GLY A 119 -4.38 8.51 -1.82
CA GLY A 119 -3.41 8.21 -0.76
C GLY A 119 -2.75 9.47 -0.21
N ASN A 120 -2.42 10.44 -1.06
CA ASN A 120 -1.91 11.74 -0.63
C ASN A 120 -2.98 12.53 0.14
N GLY A 121 -4.21 12.60 -0.36
CA GLY A 121 -5.30 13.28 0.35
C GLY A 121 -5.61 12.64 1.71
N LEU A 122 -5.54 11.30 1.80
CA LEU A 122 -5.71 10.57 3.06
C LEU A 122 -4.56 10.84 4.03
N ARG A 123 -3.33 10.91 3.53
CA ARG A 123 -2.16 11.31 4.32
C ARG A 123 -2.35 12.71 4.88
N ASP A 124 -2.70 13.66 4.03
CA ASP A 124 -2.85 15.07 4.41
C ASP A 124 -3.99 15.25 5.43
N ALA A 125 -5.10 14.52 5.27
CA ALA A 125 -6.21 14.55 6.22
C ALA A 125 -5.89 13.90 7.57
N LEU A 126 -4.93 12.97 7.61
CA LEU A 126 -4.53 12.25 8.83
C LEU A 126 -3.24 12.81 9.45
N ASP A 127 -2.55 13.76 8.81
CA ASP A 127 -1.34 14.38 9.35
C ASP A 127 -1.71 15.41 10.45
N PRO A 128 -1.44 15.14 11.74
CA PRO A 128 -1.87 16.01 12.85
C PRO A 128 -1.09 17.33 12.94
N ARG A 129 -0.05 17.50 12.11
CA ARG A 129 0.88 18.64 12.15
C ARG A 129 0.36 19.90 11.45
N LEU A 130 -0.82 19.85 10.84
CA LEU A 130 -1.46 21.02 10.20
C LEU A 130 -2.35 21.84 11.16
N SER A 131 -2.48 21.42 12.42
CA SER A 131 -3.34 22.06 13.43
C SER A 131 -2.57 22.75 14.57
N GLU A 132 -1.29 23.08 14.36
CA GLU A 132 -0.52 23.95 15.27
C GLU A 132 -0.44 25.39 14.74
#